data_AF-X1QPL6-F1
#
_entry.id   AF-X1QPL6-F1
#
_cell.length_a   1.000
_cell.length_b   1.000
_cell.length_c   1.000
_cell.angle_alpha   90.00
_cell.angle_beta   90.00
_cell.angle_gamma   90.00
#
_symmetry.space_group_name_H-M   'P 1'
#
loop_
_entity.id
_entity.type
_entity.pdbx_description
1 polymer ?
#
loop_
_entity_poly.entity_id
_entity_poly.type
_entity_poly.pdbx_seq_one_letter_code
_entity_poly.pdbx_strand_id
1 'polypeptide(L)' 'AEEKTGLYEMGIRIRCLTPVECERLQGFPDRWTEGVSDTQRYRMLGNAVTTNVITAIGNRLLVVLQKSDKEQS' A
#
# COMPACT_ATOMS: atom_id res chain seq x y z
N ALA A 1 0.63 5.97 -27.22
CA ALA A 1 1.19 5.56 -25.92
C ALA A 1 0.19 5.99 -24.87
N GLU A 2 -0.50 5.06 -24.22
CA GLU A 2 -1.38 5.38 -23.08
C GLU A 2 -0.49 5.74 -21.90
N GLU A 3 -0.28 7.04 -21.68
CA GLU A 3 0.36 7.51 -20.46
C GLU A 3 -0.57 7.20 -19.29
N LYS A 4 -0.14 6.31 -18.39
CA LYS A 4 -0.80 5.94 -17.13
C LYS A 4 -0.76 7.12 -16.15
N THR A 5 -1.42 8.20 -16.51
CA THR A 5 -1.77 9.26 -15.58
C THR A 5 -2.84 8.68 -14.64
N GLY A 6 -2.68 8.78 -13.32
CA GLY A 6 -3.57 8.18 -12.31
C GLY A 6 -4.98 8.81 -12.25
N LEU A 7 -5.58 9.01 -13.41
CA LEU A 7 -6.80 9.71 -13.72
C LEU A 7 -7.89 8.67 -13.99
N TYR A 8 -8.97 8.66 -13.22
CA TYR A 8 -10.11 7.76 -13.45
C TYR A 8 -11.31 8.56 -13.94
N GLU A 9 -12.07 7.91 -14.81
CA GLU A 9 -13.23 8.47 -15.50
C GLU A 9 -14.48 8.35 -14.61
N MET A 10 -15.03 9.48 -14.18
CA MET A 10 -16.35 9.57 -13.54
C MET A 10 -17.34 10.18 -14.54
N GLY A 11 -17.63 9.46 -15.63
CA GLY A 11 -18.40 10.02 -16.75
C GLY A 11 -17.61 11.12 -17.49
N ILE A 12 -18.07 12.38 -17.45
CA ILE A 12 -17.48 13.51 -18.22
C ILE A 12 -16.30 14.19 -17.48
N ARG A 13 -15.96 13.77 -16.24
CA ARG A 13 -14.91 14.41 -15.44
C ARG A 13 -13.82 13.43 -15.02
N ILE A 14 -12.60 13.83 -15.32
CA ILE A 14 -11.37 13.21 -14.85
C ILE A 14 -11.01 13.83 -13.49
N ARG A 15 -10.83 13.01 -12.44
CA ARG A 15 -10.25 13.45 -11.16
C ARG A 15 -9.09 12.55 -10.72
N CYS A 16 -8.19 13.10 -9.90
CA CYS A 16 -7.10 12.36 -9.26
C CYS A 16 -7.59 11.66 -8.00
N LEU A 17 -7.01 10.50 -7.69
CA LEU A 17 -7.41 9.71 -6.51
C LEU A 17 -7.11 10.54 -5.27
N THR A 18 -8.00 10.54 -4.31
CA THR A 18 -7.75 11.16 -3.00
C THR A 18 -6.69 10.36 -2.24
N PRO A 19 -5.96 10.98 -1.29
CA PRO A 19 -5.00 10.23 -0.48
C PRO A 19 -5.63 9.06 0.27
N VAL A 20 -6.90 9.19 0.69
CA VAL A 20 -7.65 8.12 1.36
C VAL A 20 -7.99 6.96 0.40
N GLU A 21 -8.33 7.25 -0.86
CA GLU A 21 -8.48 6.20 -1.87
C GLU A 21 -7.14 5.48 -2.12
N CYS A 22 -6.01 6.20 -2.13
CA CYS A 22 -4.68 5.60 -2.23
C CYS A 22 -4.29 4.75 -1.01
N GLU A 23 -4.65 5.17 0.22
CA GLU A 23 -4.47 4.39 1.45
C GLU A 23 -5.20 3.04 1.35
N ARG A 24 -6.47 3.08 0.95
CA ARG A 24 -7.29 1.88 0.77
C ARG A 24 -6.73 0.96 -0.32
N LEU A 25 -6.26 1.51 -1.43
CA LEU A 25 -5.62 0.72 -2.49
C LEU A 25 -4.36 0.01 -2.01
N GLN A 26 -3.59 0.65 -1.13
CA GLN A 26 -2.43 0.05 -0.51
C GLN A 26 -2.75 -0.88 0.68
N GLY A 27 -4.03 -0.94 1.09
CA GLY A 27 -4.50 -1.72 2.24
C GLY A 27 -4.13 -1.11 3.60
N PHE A 28 -3.86 0.20 3.64
CA PHE A 28 -3.73 0.93 4.90
C PHE A 28 -5.12 1.28 5.46
N PRO A 29 -5.25 1.44 6.80
CA PRO A 29 -6.45 2.00 7.41
C PRO A 29 -6.77 3.40 6.88
N ASP A 30 -8.04 3.79 6.92
CA ASP A 30 -8.46 5.14 6.55
C ASP A 30 -7.74 6.19 7.40
N ARG A 31 -7.21 7.24 6.75
CA ARG A 31 -6.48 8.36 7.38
C ARG A 31 -5.16 7.97 8.03
N TRP A 32 -4.57 6.85 7.62
CA TRP A 32 -3.26 6.42 8.13
C TRP A 32 -2.15 7.46 7.96
N THR A 33 -2.23 8.30 6.91
CA THR A 33 -1.25 9.34 6.61
C THR A 33 -1.75 10.77 6.92
N GLU A 34 -2.73 10.89 7.82
CA GLU A 34 -3.23 12.19 8.30
C GLU A 34 -2.14 13.00 9.00
N GLY A 35 -2.14 14.32 8.79
CA GLY A 35 -1.09 15.23 9.29
C GLY A 35 0.10 15.43 8.35
N VAL A 36 0.19 14.68 7.24
CA VAL A 36 1.19 14.86 6.19
C VAL A 36 0.59 15.65 5.01
N SER A 37 1.38 16.48 4.32
CA SER A 37 0.89 17.22 3.15
C SER A 37 0.46 16.27 2.02
N ASP A 38 -0.58 16.60 1.27
CA ASP A 38 -1.13 15.73 0.23
C ASP A 38 -0.06 15.28 -0.80
N THR A 39 0.81 16.19 -1.22
CA THR A 39 1.94 15.87 -2.12
C THR A 39 2.87 14.79 -1.54
N GLN A 40 3.17 14.88 -0.24
CA GLN A 40 3.99 13.88 0.43
C GLN A 40 3.22 12.57 0.64
N ARG A 41 1.93 12.62 0.94
CA ARG A 41 1.07 11.43 1.06
C ARG A 41 1.06 10.63 -0.24
N TYR A 42 0.87 11.27 -1.39
CA TYR A 42 0.94 10.58 -2.69
C TYR A 42 2.29 9.93 -2.94
N ARG A 43 3.41 10.60 -2.59
CA ARG A 43 4.75 10.03 -2.74
C ARG A 43 4.97 8.82 -1.81
N MET A 44 4.54 8.94 -0.55
CA MET A 44 4.66 7.85 0.43
C MET A 44 3.84 6.64 0.01
N LEU A 45 2.57 6.85 -0.36
CA LEU A 45 1.66 5.78 -0.79
C LEU A 45 2.06 5.19 -2.14
N GLY A 46 2.65 5.97 -3.04
CA GLY A 46 3.17 5.47 -4.32
C GLY A 46 4.44 4.62 -4.17
N ASN A 47 5.28 4.91 -3.18
CA ASN A 47 6.48 4.13 -2.86
C ASN A 47 6.24 3.01 -1.83
N ALA A 48 5.05 2.97 -1.22
CA ALA A 48 4.72 1.98 -0.21
C ALA A 48 4.52 0.59 -0.82
N VAL A 49 4.87 -0.43 -0.04
CA VAL A 49 4.52 -1.82 -0.34
C VAL A 49 3.12 -2.09 0.22
N THR A 50 2.28 -2.74 -0.58
CA THR A 50 0.89 -3.06 -0.20
C THR A 50 0.85 -3.98 1.02
N THR A 51 0.03 -3.63 2.01
CA THR A 51 0.01 -4.28 3.34
C THR A 51 -0.27 -5.77 3.26
N ASN A 52 -1.19 -6.19 2.38
CA ASN A 52 -1.55 -7.58 2.16
C ASN A 52 -0.36 -8.46 1.71
N VAL A 53 0.51 -7.94 0.83
CA VAL A 53 1.67 -8.66 0.30
C VAL A 53 2.71 -8.84 1.41
N ILE A 54 3.03 -7.78 2.14
CA ILE A 54 4.04 -7.87 3.21
C ILE A 54 3.55 -8.76 4.36
N THR A 55 2.26 -8.75 4.69
CA THR A 55 1.69 -9.70 5.67
C THR A 55 1.85 -11.15 5.22
N ALA A 56 1.58 -11.45 3.94
CA ALA A 56 1.75 -12.81 3.41
C ALA A 56 3.23 -13.26 3.45
N ILE A 57 4.16 -12.37 3.12
CA ILE A 57 5.61 -12.65 3.18
C ILE A 57 6.05 -12.86 4.63
N GLY A 58 5.64 -11.97 5.55
CA GLY A 58 5.96 -12.05 6.97
C GLY A 58 5.50 -13.36 7.60
N ASN A 59 4.27 -13.81 7.29
CA ASN A 59 3.76 -15.10 7.78
C ASN A 59 4.62 -16.28 7.31
N ARG A 60 5.08 -16.28 6.04
CA ARG A 60 5.98 -17.33 5.54
C ARG A 60 7.34 -17.28 6.22
N LEU A 61 7.87 -16.08 6.45
CA LEU A 61 9.15 -15.91 7.12
C LEU A 61 9.10 -16.44 8.56
N LEU A 62 8.04 -16.11 9.31
CA LEU A 62 7.85 -16.61 10.68
C LEU A 62 7.83 -18.14 10.75
N VAL A 63 7.18 -18.81 9.79
CA VAL A 63 7.17 -20.29 9.73
C VAL A 63 8.57 -20.85 9.56
N VAL A 64 9.42 -20.22 8.73
CA VAL A 64 10.81 -20.68 8.53
C VAL A 64 11.64 -20.46 9.79
N LEU A 65 11.55 -19.28 10.40
CA LEU A 65 12.28 -18.95 11.62
C LEU A 65 11.92 -19.90 12.77
N GLN A 66 10.63 -20.20 12.97
CA GLN A 66 10.17 -21.15 13.99
C GLN A 66 10.64 -22.58 13.75
N LYS A 67 10.91 -22.98 12.50
CA LYS A 67 11.50 -24.30 12.21
C LYS A 67 12.97 -24.33 12.59
N SER A 68 13.71 -23.28 12.26
CA SER A 68 15.13 -23.15 12.61
C SER A 68 15.35 -23.20 14.12
N ASP A 69 14.46 -22.59 14.90
CA ASP A 69 14.54 -22.61 16.38
C ASP A 69 14.27 -24.00 16.97
N LYS A 70 13.43 -24.82 16.31
CA LYS A 70 13.07 -26.18 16.77
C LYS A 70 14.07 -27.25 16.38
N GLU A 71 14.80 -27.08 15.27
CA GLU A 71 15.84 -28.03 14.85
C GLU A 71 17.14 -27.90 15.66
N GLN A 72 17.30 -26.80 16.41
CA GLN A 72 18.44 -26.58 17.30
C GLN A 72 18.18 -26.92 18.78
N SER A 73 16.97 -27.34 19.15
CA SER A 73 16.60 -27.76 20.51
C SER A 73 16.27 -29.25 20.56
#